data_AF-A0A0M2LW69-F1
#
_entry.id   AF-A0A0M2LW69-F1
#
_cell.length_a   1.000
_cell.length_b   1.000
_cell.length_c   1.000
_cell.angle_alpha   90.00
_cell.angle_beta   90.00
_cell.angle_gamma   90.00
#
_symmetry.space_group_name_H-M   'P 1'
#
loop_
_entity.id
_entity.type
_entity.pdbx_description
1 polymer ?
#
loop_
_entity_poly.entity_id
_entity_poly.type
_entity_poly.pdbx_seq_one_letter_code
_entity_poly.pdbx_strand_id
1 'polypeptide(L)' 'SDVMEGVVDMIPYVQVEAVFTDGSRLVTVHNPIQ' A
#
# COMPACT_ATOMS: atom_id res chain seq x y z
N SER A 1 -1.34 -14.14 9.69
CA SER A 1 -0.57 -13.25 10.59
C SER A 1 0.77 -12.98 9.95
N ASP A 2 0.73 -12.35 8.78
CA ASP A 2 1.79 -12.53 7.78
C ASP A 2 2.96 -11.57 8.00
N VAL A 3 2.85 -10.78 9.07
CA VAL A 3 3.80 -9.73 9.46
C VAL A 3 4.12 -9.83 10.95
N MET A 4 5.25 -9.25 11.34
CA MET A 4 5.63 -9.11 12.74
C MET A 4 4.69 -8.15 13.48
N GLU A 5 4.61 -8.31 14.80
CA GLU A 5 3.89 -7.37 15.67
C GLU A 5 4.39 -5.93 15.47
N GLY A 6 3.45 -4.97 15.48
CA GLY A 6 3.74 -3.55 15.27
C GLY A 6 3.88 -3.11 13.82
N VAL A 7 4.04 -4.03 12.85
CA VAL A 7 4.19 -3.66 11.42
C VAL A 7 2.94 -2.98 10.87
N VAL A 8 1.74 -3.37 11.34
CA VAL A 8 0.46 -2.77 10.93
C VAL A 8 0.43 -1.28 11.24
N ASP A 9 0.88 -0.88 12.44
CA ASP A 9 0.88 0.52 12.88
C ASP A 9 1.97 1.36 12.19
N MET A 10 3.02 0.71 11.70
CA MET A 10 4.13 1.37 11.00
C MET A 10 3.81 1.74 9.55
N ILE A 11 2.82 1.08 8.92
CA ILE A 11 2.52 1.24 7.49
C ILE A 11 1.05 1.69 7.32
N PRO A 12 0.75 2.98 7.57
CA PRO A 12 -0.61 3.50 7.43
C PRO A 12 -1.08 3.57 5.97
N TYR A 13 -0.13 3.69 5.03
CA TYR A 13 -0.40 3.63 3.61
C TYR A 13 0.84 3.17 2.82
N VAL A 14 0.60 2.66 1.62
CA VAL A 14 1.63 2.37 0.62
C VAL A 14 1.31 3.15 -0.64
N GLN A 15 2.33 3.78 -1.23
CA GLN A 15 2.21 4.49 -2.49
C GLN A 15 3.06 3.82 -3.57
N VAL A 16 2.49 3.66 -4.76
CA VAL A 16 3.20 3.11 -5.92
C VAL A 16 2.73 3.82 -7.19
N GLU A 17 3.67 4.17 -8.06
CA GLU A 17 3.35 4.56 -9.42
C GLU A 17 3.23 3.31 -10.28
N ALA A 18 2.07 3.13 -10.91
CA ALA A 18 1.80 1.97 -11.76
C ALA A 18 1.24 2.43 -13.11
N VAL A 19 1.51 1.64 -14.15
CA VAL A 19 0.95 1.86 -15.49
C VAL A 19 -0.34 1.06 -15.61
N PHE A 20 -1.46 1.78 -15.72
CA PHE A 20 -2.77 1.22 -16.03
C PHE A 20 -3.02 1.22 -17.54
N THR A 21 -4.09 0.58 -17.98
CA THR A 21 -4.45 0.53 -19.41
C THR A 21 -4.70 1.92 -20.03
N ASP A 22 -4.96 2.93 -19.20
CA ASP A 22 -5.20 4.32 -19.58
C ASP A 22 -4.03 5.28 -19.25
N GLY A 23 -2.90 4.75 -18.76
CA GLY A 23 -1.68 5.52 -18.47
C GLY A 23 -1.14 5.35 -17.04
N SER A 24 -0.08 6.10 -16.73
CA SER A 24 0.55 6.06 -15.40
C SER A 24 -0.32 6.76 -14.35
N ARG A 25 -0.47 6.13 -13.18
CA ARG A 25 -1.20 6.64 -12.02
C ARG A 25 -0.40 6.42 -10.75
N LEU A 26 -0.42 7.41 -9.85
CA LEU A 26 0.01 7.22 -8.46
C LEU A 26 -1.15 6.59 -7.67
N VAL A 27 -0.94 5.39 -7.14
CA VAL A 27 -1.90 4.66 -6.32
C VAL A 27 -1.50 4.79 -4.87
N THR A 28 -2.47 5.09 -4.00
CA THR A 28 -2.31 5.06 -2.55
C THR A 28 -3.25 4.01 -1.98
N VAL A 29 -2.71 3.01 -1.29
CA VAL A 29 -3.50 2.02 -0.55
C VAL A 29 -3.50 2.41 0.92
N HIS A 30 -4.68 2.67 1.47
CA HIS A 30 -4.86 3.02 2.89
C HIS A 30 -5.08 1.76 3.73
N ASN A 31 -4.42 1.67 4.88
CA ASN A 31 -4.48 0.54 5.81
C ASN A 31 -4.31 -0.82 5.10
N PRO A 32 -3.16 -1.05 4.43
CA PRO A 32 -2.97 -2.19 3.53
C PRO A 32 -2.86 -3.54 4.24
N ILE A 33 -2.71 -3.57 5.57
CA ILE A 33 -2.48 -4.79 6.37
C ILE A 33 -3.62 -4.94 7.38
N GLN A 34 -4.23 -6.13 7.47
CA GLN A 34 -5.33 -6.51 8.37
C GLN A 34 -4.92 -7.65 9.30
#